data_AF-A0AAD8I5W5-F1
#
_entry.id   AF-A0AAD8I5W5-F1
#
_cell.length_a   1.000
_cell.length_b   1.000
_cell.length_c   1.000
_cell.angle_alpha   90.00
_cell.angle_beta   90.00
_cell.angle_gamma   90.00
#
_symmetry.space_group_name_H-M   'P 1'
#
loop_
_entity.id
_entity.type
_entity.pdbx_description
1 polymer ?
#
loop_
_entity_poly.entity_id
_entity_poly.type
_entity_poly.pdbx_seq_one_letter_code
_entity_poly.pdbx_strand_id
1 'polypeptide(L)'
;MQEGIQLPTIVVVGDQSSGKSSVLESLAGISLPRGDGICTRVPLVIRLQNHAQSDSHLQLEYLTKVVPTDESNVAKAINLDTDEIAGNGKGISHTPLTLVVKKNGVPDLTMIDLPGMLILVLGSFN
;
A
#
# COMPACT_ATOMS: atom_id res chain seq x y z
N MET A 1 2.24 22.17 23.10
CA MET A 1 1.48 20.93 22.85
C MET A 1 0.86 21.10 21.47
N GLN A 2 1.50 20.56 20.42
CA GLN A 2 0.88 20.56 19.10
C GLN A 2 -0.07 19.37 19.08
N GLU A 3 -1.35 19.63 19.32
CA GLU A 3 -2.39 18.65 19.04
C GLU A 3 -2.43 18.47 17.52
N GLY A 4 -1.81 17.39 17.05
CA GLY A 4 -1.93 16.98 15.66
C GLY A 4 -3.40 16.72 15.37
N ILE A 5 -3.96 17.46 14.42
CA ILE A 5 -5.32 17.22 13.94
C ILE A 5 -5.36 15.76 13.46
N GLN A 6 -6.14 14.92 14.14
CA GLN A 6 -6.39 13.56 13.67
C GLN A 6 -7.10 13.67 12.32
N LEU A 7 -6.41 13.30 11.25
CA LEU A 7 -6.98 13.30 9.92
C LEU A 7 -8.16 12.31 9.91
N PRO A 8 -9.37 12.73 9.50
CA PRO A 8 -10.51 11.84 9.43
C PRO A 8 -10.20 10.70 8.46
N THR A 9 -10.60 9.49 8.83
CA THR A 9 -10.44 8.31 7.99
C THR A 9 -11.54 8.29 6.91
N ILE A 10 -11.20 8.59 5.67
CA ILE A 10 -12.10 8.62 4.51
C ILE A 10 -11.92 7.34 3.72
N VAL A 11 -12.99 6.57 3.55
CA VAL A 11 -12.95 5.34 2.78
C VAL A 11 -13.48 5.59 1.36
N VAL A 12 -12.64 5.48 0.33
CA VAL A 12 -13.00 5.50 -1.09
C VAL A 12 -13.20 4.06 -1.60
N VAL A 13 -14.45 3.69 -1.87
CA VAL A 13 -14.79 2.39 -2.47
C VAL A 13 -15.09 2.59 -3.96
N GLY A 14 -14.60 1.71 -4.83
CA GLY A 14 -15.00 1.73 -6.24
C GLY A 14 -14.62 0.47 -7.01
N ASP A 15 -15.24 0.27 -8.17
CA ASP A 15 -15.07 -0.90 -9.02
C ASP A 15 -13.62 -1.13 -9.47
N GLN A 16 -13.23 -2.38 -9.70
CA GLN A 16 -11.92 -2.71 -10.29
C GLN A 16 -11.70 -1.86 -11.56
N SER A 17 -10.52 -1.24 -11.70
CA SER A 17 -10.17 -0.33 -12.81
C SER A 17 -10.77 1.09 -12.79
N SER A 18 -11.42 1.54 -11.70
CA SER A 18 -11.92 2.94 -11.61
C SER A 18 -10.83 4.02 -11.38
N GLY A 19 -9.55 3.72 -11.67
CA GLY A 19 -8.44 4.69 -11.53
C GLY A 19 -7.91 4.90 -10.11
N LYS A 20 -8.37 4.13 -9.12
CA LYS A 20 -7.95 4.24 -7.71
C LYS A 20 -6.45 4.03 -7.51
N SER A 21 -5.87 3.02 -8.18
CA SER A 21 -4.42 2.78 -8.16
C SER A 21 -3.65 3.96 -8.78
N SER A 22 -4.19 4.62 -9.80
CA SER A 22 -3.56 5.80 -10.43
C SER A 22 -3.52 7.02 -9.51
N VAL A 23 -4.59 7.24 -8.75
CA VAL A 23 -4.62 8.29 -7.72
C VAL A 23 -3.58 7.98 -6.64
N LEU A 24 -3.49 6.70 -6.25
CA LEU A 24 -2.51 6.24 -5.27
C LEU A 24 -1.07 6.44 -5.75
N GLU A 25 -0.75 6.01 -6.96
CA GLU A 25 0.57 6.21 -7.56
C GLU A 25 0.95 7.69 -7.60
N SER A 26 -0.02 8.57 -7.87
CA SER A 26 0.20 10.03 -7.89
C SER A 26 0.45 10.62 -6.50
N LEU A 27 -0.25 10.13 -5.47
CA LEU A 27 -0.10 10.59 -4.09
C LEU A 27 1.18 10.05 -3.44
N ALA A 28 1.50 8.78 -3.69
CA ALA A 28 2.66 8.10 -3.12
C ALA A 28 3.95 8.38 -3.90
N GLY A 29 3.85 8.74 -5.18
CA GLY A 29 4.99 8.91 -6.08
C GLY A 29 5.70 7.59 -6.40
N ILE A 30 4.99 6.45 -6.32
CA ILE A 30 5.53 5.12 -6.59
C ILE A 30 4.69 4.43 -7.66
N SER A 31 5.29 3.51 -8.40
CA SER A 31 4.54 2.64 -9.33
C SER A 31 4.04 1.40 -8.62
N LEU A 32 2.72 1.20 -8.64
CA LEU A 32 2.11 -0.03 -8.16
C LEU A 32 2.16 -1.10 -9.26
N PRO A 33 2.14 -2.40 -8.90
CA PRO A 33 2.10 -3.45 -9.90
C PRO A 33 0.82 -3.33 -10.74
N ARG A 34 0.95 -3.40 -12.08
CA ARG A 34 -0.14 -3.33 -13.07
C ARG A 34 -0.19 -4.63 -13.90
N GLY A 35 -1.37 -5.22 -14.11
CA GLY A 35 -1.55 -6.41 -14.97
C GLY A 35 -2.75 -7.31 -14.64
N ASP A 36 -3.23 -8.06 -15.65
CA ASP A 36 -4.43 -8.92 -15.62
C ASP A 36 -4.32 -10.21 -14.75
N GLY A 37 -3.21 -10.41 -14.06
CA GLY A 37 -3.01 -11.50 -13.08
C GLY A 37 -3.06 -11.03 -11.63
N ILE A 38 -3.20 -9.71 -11.42
CA ILE A 38 -3.27 -9.05 -10.10
C ILE A 38 -4.74 -8.99 -9.68
N CYS A 39 -5.44 -10.13 -9.71
CA CYS A 39 -6.48 -10.28 -8.70
C CYS A 39 -5.75 -10.08 -7.37
N THR A 40 -6.14 -9.09 -6.59
CA THR A 40 -5.63 -8.83 -5.24
C THR A 40 -5.72 -10.16 -4.47
N ARG A 41 -4.64 -10.97 -4.51
CA ARG A 41 -4.59 -12.33 -3.94
C ARG A 41 -4.36 -12.26 -2.43
N VAL A 42 -3.86 -11.12 -1.99
CA VAL A 42 -3.67 -10.74 -0.60
C VAL A 42 -4.19 -9.32 -0.42
N PRO A 43 -4.79 -8.97 0.72
CA PRO A 43 -5.04 -7.59 1.07
C PRO A 43 -3.74 -6.77 1.01
N LEU A 44 -3.68 -5.68 0.25
CA LEU A 44 -2.52 -4.80 0.17
C LEU A 44 -2.82 -3.50 0.92
N VAL A 45 -2.15 -3.29 2.05
CA VAL A 45 -2.24 -2.06 2.84
C VAL A 45 -1.08 -1.15 2.45
N ILE A 46 -1.34 0.12 2.15
CA ILE A 46 -0.31 1.09 1.76
C ILE A 46 -0.38 2.27 2.73
N ARG A 47 0.65 2.42 3.58
CA ARG A 47 0.77 3.48 4.57
C ARG A 47 1.77 4.51 4.10
N LEU A 48 1.28 5.68 3.73
CA LEU A 48 2.09 6.87 3.50
C LEU A 48 2.25 7.61 4.83
N GLN A 49 3.50 7.95 5.16
CA GLN A 49 3.84 8.69 6.35
C GLN A 49 4.74 9.85 5.95
N ASN A 50 4.31 11.06 6.28
CA ASN A 50 5.13 12.24 6.06
C ASN A 50 6.34 12.17 6.99
N HIS A 51 7.53 12.24 6.41
CA HIS A 51 8.77 12.22 7.16
C HIS A 51 9.58 13.47 6.83
N ALA A 52 9.90 14.27 7.84
CA ALA A 52 10.57 15.56 7.66
C ALA A 52 12.04 15.42 7.17
N GLN A 53 12.61 14.22 7.21
CA GLN A 53 13.96 13.96 6.69
C GLN A 53 13.90 13.70 5.18
N SER A 54 15.00 14.03 4.49
CA SER A 54 15.15 13.87 3.04
C SER A 54 15.17 12.41 2.57
N ASP A 55 15.43 11.47 3.48
CA ASP A 55 15.60 10.07 3.14
C ASP A 55 14.23 9.39 3.03
N SER A 56 13.90 8.93 1.82
CA SER A 56 12.75 8.06 1.58
C SER A 56 13.03 6.67 2.14
N HIS A 57 12.16 6.16 3.01
CA HIS A 57 12.24 4.81 3.54
C HIS A 57 11.01 4.01 3.14
N LEU A 58 11.20 2.95 2.35
CA LEU A 58 10.14 2.06 1.90
C LEU A 58 10.40 0.63 2.39
N GLN A 59 9.36 -0.01 2.91
CA GLN A 59 9.45 -1.42 3.34
C GLN A 59 8.10 -2.12 3.21
N LEU A 60 8.15 -3.42 2.94
CA LEU A 60 7.02 -4.32 2.99
C LEU A 60 7.01 -5.07 4.32
N GLU A 61 5.85 -5.16 4.94
CA GLU A 61 5.61 -5.80 6.22
C GLU A 61 4.49 -6.83 6.06
N TYR A 62 4.76 -8.07 6.44
CA TYR A 62 3.75 -9.12 6.49
C TYR A 62 4.13 -10.13 7.56
N LEU A 63 3.14 -10.61 8.31
CA LEU A 63 3.34 -11.51 9.45
C LEU A 63 4.36 -10.94 10.46
N THR A 64 5.59 -11.42 10.42
CA THR A 64 6.73 -10.98 11.27
C THR A 64 7.94 -10.54 10.45
N LYS A 65 7.80 -10.46 9.12
CA LYS A 65 8.87 -10.10 8.20
C LYS A 65 8.78 -8.62 7.84
N VAL A 66 9.96 -8.01 7.73
CA VAL A 66 10.14 -6.65 7.22
C VAL A 66 11.15 -6.74 6.09
N VAL A 67 10.73 -6.36 4.89
CA VAL A 67 11.53 -6.42 3.66
C VAL A 67 11.75 -4.99 3.17
N PRO A 68 12.96 -4.44 3.33
CA PRO A 68 13.29 -3.13 2.77
C PRO A 68 13.15 -3.14 1.25
N THR A 69 12.63 -2.06 0.68
CA THR A 69 12.50 -1.88 -0.77
C THR A 69 12.80 -0.43 -1.15
N ASP A 70 12.91 -0.17 -2.44
CA ASP A 70 13.01 1.17 -3.02
C ASP A 70 11.86 1.42 -4.00
N GLU A 71 11.65 2.69 -4.39
CA GLU A 71 10.57 3.14 -5.28
C GLU A 71 10.57 2.43 -6.65
N SER A 72 11.74 2.00 -7.13
CA SER A 72 11.89 1.32 -8.43
C SER A 72 11.53 -0.16 -8.36
N ASN A 73 11.71 -0.78 -7.18
CA ASN A 73 11.52 -2.20 -6.96
C ASN A 73 10.20 -2.54 -6.24
N VAL A 74 9.44 -1.55 -5.74
CA VAL A 74 8.15 -1.78 -5.04
C VAL A 74 7.25 -2.77 -5.77
N ALA A 75 7.00 -2.55 -7.08
CA ALA A 75 6.10 -3.41 -7.84
C ALA A 75 6.57 -4.86 -7.89
N LYS A 76 7.89 -5.08 -8.03
CA LYS A 76 8.48 -6.41 -8.07
C LYS A 76 8.45 -7.07 -6.68
N ALA A 77 8.77 -6.31 -5.64
CA ALA A 77 8.77 -6.78 -4.26
C ALA A 77 7.36 -7.17 -3.80
N ILE A 78 6.33 -6.38 -4.12
CA ILE A 78 4.93 -6.71 -3.84
C ILE A 78 4.54 -8.04 -4.49
N ASN A 79 4.91 -8.26 -5.76
CA ASN A 79 4.58 -9.50 -6.46
C ASN A 79 5.27 -10.72 -5.81
N LEU A 80 6.55 -10.60 -5.48
CA LEU A 80 7.32 -11.66 -4.83
C LEU A 80 6.76 -12.01 -3.45
N ASP A 81 6.50 -11.00 -2.61
CA ASP A 81 5.95 -11.20 -1.27
C ASP A 81 4.50 -11.73 -1.35
N THR A 82 3.72 -11.31 -2.36
CA THR A 82 2.38 -11.86 -2.62
C THR A 82 2.44 -13.34 -2.97
N ASP A 83 3.36 -13.76 -3.83
CA ASP A 83 3.56 -15.17 -4.18
C ASP A 83 4.02 -15.98 -2.97
N GLU A 84 4.84 -15.39 -2.09
CA GLU A 84 5.26 -16.03 -0.84
C GLU A 84 4.09 -16.23 0.14
N ILE A 85 3.19 -15.25 0.26
CA ILE A 85 2.04 -15.29 1.16
C ILE A 85 0.90 -16.16 0.64
N ALA A 86 0.59 -16.08 -0.66
CA ALA A 86 -0.55 -16.76 -1.28
C ALA A 86 -0.18 -18.13 -1.90
N GLY A 87 1.12 -18.43 -2.01
CA GLY A 87 1.65 -19.61 -2.68
C GLY A 87 1.68 -19.49 -4.21
N ASN A 88 2.44 -20.39 -4.86
CA ASN A 88 2.53 -20.47 -6.32
C ASN A 88 1.19 -20.94 -6.92
N GLY A 89 0.37 -20.00 -7.42
CA GLY A 89 -0.90 -20.30 -8.11
C GLY A 89 -1.97 -19.22 -7.97
N LYS A 90 -3.25 -19.59 -8.14
CA LYS A 90 -4.42 -18.70 -7.98
C LYS A 90 -4.95 -18.66 -6.54
N GLY A 91 -4.13 -18.99 -5.55
CA GLY A 91 -4.52 -18.97 -4.14
C GLY A 91 -4.84 -17.55 -3.69
N ILE A 92 -5.83 -17.41 -2.81
CA ILE A 92 -6.14 -16.16 -2.10
C ILE A 92 -5.77 -16.38 -0.64
N SER A 93 -5.00 -15.46 -0.07
CA SER A 93 -4.69 -15.43 1.36
C SER A 93 -5.29 -14.19 1.99
N HIS A 94 -5.82 -14.32 3.20
CA HIS A 94 -6.35 -13.20 3.97
C HIS A 94 -5.26 -12.46 4.75
N THR A 95 -4.00 -12.90 4.65
CA THR A 95 -2.87 -12.25 5.31
C THR A 95 -2.56 -10.94 4.59
N PRO A 96 -2.63 -9.78 5.27
CA PRO A 96 -2.33 -8.51 4.65
C PRO A 96 -0.83 -8.33 4.40
N LEU A 97 -0.50 -7.79 3.23
CA LEU A 97 0.82 -7.26 2.91
C LEU A 97 0.78 -5.74 3.08
N THR A 98 1.63 -5.19 3.94
CA THR A 98 1.63 -3.75 4.26
C THR A 98 2.87 -3.08 3.66
N LEU A 99 2.70 -2.19 2.69
CA LEU A 99 3.74 -1.30 2.21
C LEU A 99 3.76 -0.02 3.07
N VAL A 100 4.87 0.23 3.75
CA VAL A 100 5.12 1.47 4.47
C VAL A 100 6.02 2.36 3.63
N VAL A 101 5.58 3.58 3.34
CA VAL A 101 6.30 4.61 2.60
C VAL A 101 6.46 5.83 3.49
N LYS A 102 7.69 6.06 3.96
CA LYS A 102 8.05 7.27 4.70
C LYS A 102 8.80 8.19 3.75
N LYS A 103 8.25 9.36 3.45
CA LYS A 103 8.84 10.30 2.50
C LYS A 103 8.45 11.73 2.86
N ASN A 104 9.30 12.69 2.51
CA ASN A 104 8.95 14.10 2.64
C ASN A 104 7.95 14.50 1.54
N GLY A 105 6.87 15.17 1.92
CA GLY A 105 5.89 15.71 0.98
C GLY A 105 4.76 14.77 0.59
N VAL A 106 4.68 13.58 1.21
CA VAL A 106 3.48 12.72 1.11
C VAL A 106 2.54 13.02 2.30
N PRO A 107 1.22 12.91 2.13
CA PRO A 107 0.29 13.03 3.26
C PRO A 107 0.35 11.78 4.14
N ASP A 108 -0.02 11.93 5.42
CA ASP A 108 -0.26 10.79 6.30
C ASP A 108 -1.55 10.09 5.87
N LEU A 109 -1.42 8.89 5.30
CA LEU A 109 -2.48 8.21 4.59
C LEU A 109 -2.34 6.70 4.73
N THR A 110 -3.43 5.95 4.84
CA THR A 110 -3.40 4.49 4.80
C THR A 110 -4.48 3.98 3.88
N MET A 111 -4.11 3.25 2.83
CA MET A 111 -5.01 2.72 1.81
C MET A 111 -5.06 1.19 1.87
N ILE A 112 -6.20 0.56 1.53
CA ILE A 112 -6.38 -0.90 1.65
C ILE A 112 -7.00 -1.49 0.38
N ASP A 113 -6.19 -2.19 -0.42
CA ASP A 113 -6.72 -3.01 -1.51
C ASP A 113 -7.16 -4.38 -1.00
N LEU A 114 -8.39 -4.80 -1.30
CA LEU A 114 -8.91 -6.12 -0.92
C LEU A 114 -9.18 -7.00 -2.16
N PRO A 115 -9.07 -8.33 -2.03
CA PRO A 115 -9.52 -9.28 -3.05
C PRO A 115 -10.95 -9.00 -3.55
N GLY A 116 -11.10 -8.58 -4.80
CA GLY A 116 -12.40 -8.35 -5.44
C GLY A 116 -13.04 -6.98 -5.21
N MET A 117 -12.46 -6.11 -4.37
CA MET A 117 -12.88 -4.71 -4.19
C MET A 117 -11.70 -3.86 -3.71
N LEU A 118 -11.39 -2.78 -4.42
CA LEU A 118 -10.37 -1.83 -3.95
C LEU A 118 -11.02 -0.74 -3.10
N ILE A 119 -10.60 -0.66 -1.83
CA ILE A 119 -11.08 0.27 -0.81
C ILE A 119 -9.94 1.21 -0.44
N LEU A 120 -9.80 2.36 -1.12
CA LEU A 120 -8.87 3.36 -0.60
C LEU A 120 -9.36 3.79 0.77
N VAL A 121 -8.46 3.95 1.71
CA VAL A 121 -8.73 4.65 2.94
C VAL A 121 -7.79 5.86 2.95
N LEU A 122 -8.23 6.99 3.44
CA LEU A 122 -7.46 8.23 3.51
C LEU A 122 -7.53 8.66 4.97
N GLY A 123 -6.49 8.44 5.75
CA GLY A 123 -6.48 8.82 7.16
C GLY A 123 -5.32 8.20 7.92
N SER A 124 -5.08 8.75 9.10
CA SER A 124 -4.04 8.27 10.02
C SER A 124 -4.62 7.19 10.93
N PHE A 125 -4.23 5.92 10.72
CA PHE A 125 -4.41 4.89 11.74
C PHE A 125 -3.21 4.96 12.70
N ASN A 126 -3.44 5.58 13.86
CA ASN A 126 -2.56 5.46 15.01
C ASN A 126 -2.72 4.09 15.66
#